data_AF-A0A942U2H3-F1
#
_entry.id   AF-A0A942U2H3-F1
#
_cell.length_a   1.000
_cell.length_b   1.000
_cell.length_c   1.000
_cell.angle_alpha   90.00
_cell.angle_beta   90.00
_cell.angle_gamma   90.00
#
_symmetry.space_group_name_H-M   'P 1'
#
loop_
_entity.id
_entity.type
_entity.pdbx_description
1 polymer ?
#
loop_
_entity_poly.entity_id
_entity_poly.type
_entity_poly.pdbx_seq_one_letter_code
_entity_poly.pdbx_strand_id
1 'polypeptide(L)'
;MKSFVVSFHQEDNVDTMQVQKLNQEEFEKATEGGTRHLFELDTNIGLFIFFDGADKDGDISYMVLQYEEDNEDPVACYSFQLKDFYEFMALYLNDFEFNDEQDEEDEEAYGPVHHLAHLLFHIAGEGRDLEV
;
A
#
# COMPACT_ATOMS: atom_id res chain seq x y z
N MET A 1 8.71 15.25 -1.89
CA MET A 1 8.24 14.14 -1.06
C MET A 1 7.90 14.73 0.26
N LYS A 2 6.82 14.24 0.85
CA LYS A 2 6.36 14.70 2.15
C LYS A 2 6.16 13.50 3.04
N SER A 3 6.87 13.51 4.17
CA SER A 3 6.71 12.48 5.19
C SER A 3 5.56 12.83 6.13
N PHE A 4 4.78 11.83 6.52
CA PHE A 4 3.72 11.94 7.51
C PHE A 4 3.64 10.67 8.33
N VAL A 5 3.00 10.76 9.49
CA VAL A 5 2.80 9.63 10.39
C VAL A 5 1.33 9.26 10.35
N VAL A 6 1.05 7.98 10.08
CA VAL A 6 -0.29 7.42 10.15
C VAL A 6 -0.40 6.70 11.49
N SER A 7 -1.45 7.04 12.25
CA SER A 7 -1.77 6.37 13.51
C SER A 7 -3.00 5.50 13.29
N PHE A 8 -2.96 4.27 13.78
CA PHE A 8 -4.04 3.30 13.64
C PHE A 8 -4.79 3.12 14.95
N HIS A 9 -5.96 2.50 14.90
CA HIS A 9 -6.67 2.13 16.12
C HIS A 9 -5.93 1.01 16.83
N GLN A 10 -6.09 0.89 18.14
CA GLN A 10 -5.47 -0.19 18.91
C GLN A 10 -5.87 -1.59 18.41
N GLU A 11 -7.09 -1.72 17.90
CA GLU A 11 -7.64 -2.95 17.34
C GLU A 11 -6.94 -3.37 16.03
N ASP A 12 -6.24 -2.44 15.37
CA ASP A 12 -5.51 -2.70 14.13
C ASP A 12 -4.18 -3.44 14.38
N ASN A 13 -3.73 -3.57 15.63
CA ASN A 13 -2.44 -4.20 16.00
C ASN A 13 -1.21 -3.63 15.28
N VAL A 14 -1.32 -2.42 14.73
CA VAL A 14 -0.23 -1.63 14.16
C VAL A 14 -0.08 -0.36 15.00
N ASP A 15 1.13 -0.05 15.46
CA ASP A 15 1.37 1.17 16.25
C ASP A 15 1.21 2.45 15.41
N THR A 16 2.24 2.78 14.63
CA THR A 16 2.27 3.95 13.74
C THR A 16 3.18 3.65 12.58
N MET A 17 2.83 4.15 11.39
CA MET A 17 3.68 4.04 10.20
C MET A 17 4.20 5.40 9.79
N GLN A 18 5.50 5.45 9.43
CA GLN A 18 6.09 6.62 8.80
C GLN A 18 5.99 6.43 7.28
N VAL A 19 5.15 7.23 6.64
CA VAL A 19 4.85 7.13 5.20
C VAL A 19 5.43 8.34 4.48
N GLN A 20 5.90 8.14 3.25
CA GLN A 20 6.31 9.22 2.35
C GLN A 20 5.36 9.28 1.16
N LYS A 21 4.79 10.45 0.88
CA LYS A 21 4.10 10.71 -0.40
C LYS A 21 5.11 11.32 -1.38
N LEU A 22 5.23 10.71 -2.55
CA LEU A 22 6.19 11.10 -3.59
C LEU A 22 5.47 11.95 -4.65
N ASN A 23 6.19 12.91 -5.23
CA ASN A 23 5.78 13.54 -6.49
C ASN A 23 6.42 12.83 -7.69
N GLN A 24 6.12 13.29 -8.89
CA GLN A 24 6.57 12.67 -10.13
C GLN A 24 8.11 12.59 -10.24
N GLU A 25 8.83 13.66 -9.91
CA GLU A 25 10.30 13.69 -10.00
C GLU A 25 10.94 12.65 -9.08
N GLU A 26 10.38 12.47 -7.89
CA GLU A 26 10.91 11.54 -6.90
C GLU A 26 10.57 10.10 -7.23
N PHE A 27 9.36 9.87 -7.76
CA PHE A 27 8.98 8.58 -8.31
C PHE A 27 9.92 8.17 -9.45
N GLU A 28 10.17 9.05 -10.41
CA GLU A 28 11.09 8.79 -11.53
C GLU A 28 12.49 8.46 -11.03
N LYS A 29 12.99 9.20 -10.04
CA LYS A 29 14.29 8.93 -9.44
C LYS A 29 14.33 7.58 -8.72
N ALA A 30 13.29 7.24 -7.95
CA ALA A 30 13.20 5.99 -7.20
C ALA A 30 13.01 4.75 -8.10
N THR A 31 12.64 4.95 -9.37
CA THR A 31 12.35 3.88 -10.33
C THR A 31 13.26 3.89 -11.56
N GLU A 32 14.29 4.74 -11.60
CA GLU A 32 15.21 4.89 -12.74
C GLU A 32 15.87 3.57 -13.16
N GLY A 33 16.17 2.70 -12.20
CA GLY A 33 16.74 1.36 -12.40
C GLY A 33 15.71 0.29 -12.76
N GLY A 34 14.42 0.63 -12.78
CA GLY A 34 13.30 -0.24 -13.10
C GLY A 34 12.41 -0.56 -11.90
N THR A 35 11.26 -1.17 -12.21
CA THR A 35 10.24 -1.56 -11.23
C THR A 35 9.89 -3.03 -11.33
N ARG A 36 9.46 -3.60 -10.21
CA ARG A 36 8.85 -4.92 -10.14
C ARG A 36 7.46 -4.82 -9.56
N HIS A 37 6.47 -5.07 -10.39
CA HIS A 37 5.09 -5.25 -9.96
C HIS A 37 4.98 -6.49 -9.06
N LEU A 38 4.29 -6.37 -7.93
CA LEU A 38 4.12 -7.45 -6.97
C LEU A 38 2.68 -7.96 -6.95
N PHE A 39 1.72 -7.13 -6.56
CA PHE A 39 0.30 -7.47 -6.49
C PHE A 39 -0.56 -6.22 -6.51
N GLU A 40 -1.87 -6.43 -6.68
CA GLU A 40 -2.87 -5.38 -6.72
C GLU A 40 -3.96 -5.69 -5.69
N LEU A 41 -4.54 -4.64 -5.11
CA LEU A 41 -5.70 -4.74 -4.26
C LEU A 41 -6.74 -3.71 -4.69
N ASP A 42 -7.88 -4.20 -5.17
CA ASP A 42 -9.05 -3.38 -5.47
C ASP A 42 -9.88 -3.17 -4.20
N THR A 43 -10.29 -1.93 -3.96
CA THR A 43 -11.02 -1.53 -2.76
C THR A 43 -12.09 -0.50 -3.11
N ASN A 44 -13.01 -0.25 -2.18
CA ASN A 44 -14.03 0.79 -2.34
C ASN A 44 -13.49 2.23 -2.44
N ILE A 45 -12.20 2.45 -2.14
CA ILE A 45 -11.55 3.76 -2.23
C ILE A 45 -10.50 3.84 -3.35
N GLY A 46 -10.47 2.84 -4.23
CA GLY A 46 -9.56 2.80 -5.37
C GLY A 46 -8.74 1.52 -5.46
N LEU A 47 -7.99 1.44 -6.56
CA LEU A 47 -7.05 0.37 -6.87
C LEU A 47 -5.67 0.72 -6.32
N PHE A 48 -5.09 -0.20 -5.55
CA PHE A 48 -3.73 -0.07 -5.03
C PHE A 48 -2.80 -1.05 -5.73
N ILE A 49 -1.74 -0.53 -6.35
CA ILE A 49 -0.71 -1.33 -7.01
C ILE A 49 0.56 -1.33 -6.16
N PHE A 50 0.98 -2.51 -5.72
CA PHE A 50 2.16 -2.71 -4.88
C PHE A 50 3.36 -3.11 -5.74
N PHE A 51 4.49 -2.43 -5.54
CA PHE A 51 5.70 -2.67 -6.32
C PHE A 51 6.97 -2.29 -5.54
N ASP A 52 8.09 -2.87 -5.96
CA ASP A 52 9.42 -2.34 -5.61
C ASP A 52 10.04 -1.62 -6.82
N GLY A 53 10.81 -0.57 -6.54
CA GLY A 53 11.55 0.20 -7.53
C GLY A 53 13.02 0.29 -7.13
N ALA A 54 13.91 0.15 -8.11
CA ALA A 54 15.34 0.41 -7.92
C ALA A 54 15.68 1.78 -8.50
N ASP A 55 16.48 2.57 -7.78
CA ASP A 55 17.09 3.75 -8.36
C ASP A 55 18.32 3.38 -9.22
N LYS A 56 19.00 4.39 -9.79
CA LYS A 56 20.21 4.21 -10.61
C LYS A 56 21.38 3.54 -9.89
N ASP A 57 21.42 3.64 -8.56
CA ASP A 57 22.49 3.10 -7.72
C ASP A 57 22.11 1.69 -7.20
N GLY A 58 20.86 1.26 -7.44
CA GLY A 58 20.32 -0.04 -7.06
C GLY A 58 19.64 -0.05 -5.69
N ASP A 59 19.43 1.11 -5.08
CA ASP A 59 18.72 1.22 -3.80
C ASP A 59 17.21 0.98 -4.01
N ILE A 60 16.64 0.12 -3.17
CA ILE A 60 15.26 -0.34 -3.32
C ILE A 60 14.29 0.52 -2.50
N SER A 61 13.26 1.02 -3.18
CA SER A 61 12.09 1.68 -2.58
C SER A 61 10.87 0.76 -2.69
N TYR A 62 10.08 0.68 -1.61
CA TYR A 62 8.87 -0.13 -1.53
C TYR A 62 7.66 0.77 -1.58
N MET A 63 6.83 0.63 -2.62
CA MET A 63 5.88 1.66 -2.98
C MET A 63 4.51 1.11 -3.33
N VAL A 64 3.51 1.98 -3.17
CA VAL A 64 2.12 1.73 -3.54
C VAL A 64 1.60 2.90 -4.37
N LEU A 65 1.11 2.63 -5.57
CA LEU A 65 0.33 3.58 -6.37
C LEU A 65 -1.14 3.43 -6.01
N GLN A 66 -1.84 4.55 -5.86
CA GLN A 66 -3.29 4.60 -5.69
C GLN A 66 -3.92 5.19 -6.93
N TYR A 67 -4.90 4.50 -7.50
CA TYR A 67 -5.78 4.98 -8.57
C TYR A 67 -7.19 5.10 -8.03
N GLU A 68 -7.91 6.16 -8.39
CA GLU A 68 -9.31 6.39 -8.00
C GLU A 68 -10.20 6.47 -9.24
N GLU A 69 -11.38 5.83 -9.15
CA GLU A 69 -12.41 5.81 -10.20
C GLU A 69 -11.85 5.45 -11.59
N ASP A 70 -12.18 6.25 -12.61
CA ASP A 70 -11.78 6.06 -14.00
C ASP A 70 -10.49 6.84 -14.36
N ASN A 71 -9.70 7.26 -13.36
CA ASN A 71 -8.49 8.03 -13.63
C ASN A 71 -7.37 7.14 -14.20
N GLU A 72 -6.83 7.50 -15.36
CA GLU A 72 -5.71 6.78 -16.00
C GLU A 72 -4.39 6.99 -15.25
N ASP A 73 -4.26 8.12 -14.54
CA ASP A 73 -3.07 8.48 -13.76
C ASP A 73 -3.29 8.19 -12.26
N PRO A 74 -2.26 7.75 -11.53
CA PRO A 74 -2.37 7.53 -10.09
C PRO A 74 -2.57 8.87 -9.36
N VAL A 75 -3.49 8.89 -8.40
CA VAL A 75 -3.74 10.06 -7.54
C VAL A 75 -2.68 10.23 -6.45
N ALA A 76 -1.96 9.16 -6.12
CA ALA A 76 -0.87 9.18 -5.15
C ALA A 76 0.14 8.06 -5.35
N CYS A 77 1.38 8.33 -4.94
CA CYS A 77 2.44 7.33 -4.77
C CYS A 77 2.95 7.40 -3.33
N TYR A 78 2.86 6.30 -2.60
CA TYR A 78 3.33 6.18 -1.22
C TYR A 78 4.57 5.28 -1.17
N SER A 79 5.56 5.65 -0.36
CA SER A 79 6.75 4.84 -0.07
C SER A 79 6.81 4.50 1.42
N PHE A 80 7.27 3.28 1.70
CA PHE A 80 7.25 2.65 3.02
C PHE A 80 8.61 2.07 3.40
N GLN A 81 8.82 1.90 4.70
CA GLN A 81 9.92 1.07 5.19
C GLN A 81 9.63 -0.40 4.86
N LEU A 82 10.67 -1.20 4.62
CA LEU A 82 10.54 -2.64 4.33
C LEU A 82 9.69 -3.37 5.36
N LYS A 83 9.81 -3.04 6.66
CA LYS A 83 9.03 -3.70 7.72
C LYS A 83 7.52 -3.50 7.53
N ASP A 84 7.09 -2.30 7.14
CA ASP A 84 5.69 -1.93 7.00
C ASP A 84 5.14 -2.50 5.69
N PHE A 85 5.95 -2.45 4.62
CA PHE A 85 5.60 -3.06 3.35
C PHE A 85 5.50 -4.60 3.43
N TYR A 86 6.37 -5.22 4.24
CA TYR A 86 6.31 -6.66 4.50
C TYR A 86 5.03 -7.07 5.23
N GLU A 87 4.52 -6.24 6.15
CA GLU A 87 3.22 -6.45 6.79
C GLU A 87 2.10 -6.54 5.74
N PHE A 88 2.09 -5.62 4.77
CA PHE A 88 1.11 -5.63 3.69
C PHE A 88 1.19 -6.90 2.84
N MET A 89 2.41 -7.31 2.49
CA MET A 89 2.64 -8.57 1.77
C MET A 89 2.16 -9.79 2.57
N ALA A 90 2.42 -9.82 3.88
CA ALA A 90 2.01 -10.91 4.75
C ALA A 90 0.48 -11.02 4.81
N LEU A 91 -0.23 -9.90 4.99
CA LEU A 91 -1.69 -9.86 4.97
C LEU A 91 -2.26 -10.35 3.63
N TYR A 92 -1.72 -9.86 2.52
CA TYR A 92 -2.18 -10.26 1.18
C TYR A 92 -1.96 -11.76 0.91
N LEU A 93 -0.78 -12.28 1.24
CA LEU A 93 -0.44 -13.69 1.00
C LEU A 93 -1.19 -14.63 1.95
N ASN A 94 -1.43 -14.22 3.19
CA ASN A 94 -2.17 -15.03 4.16
C ASN A 94 -3.62 -15.25 3.70
N ASP A 95 -4.25 -14.21 3.15
CA ASP A 95 -5.59 -14.33 2.59
C ASP A 95 -5.63 -15.35 1.44
N PHE A 96 -4.61 -15.36 0.57
CA PHE A 96 -4.52 -16.32 -0.53
C PHE A 96 -4.25 -17.77 -0.09
N GLU A 97 -3.45 -17.97 0.96
CA GLU A 97 -3.08 -19.31 1.44
C GLU A 97 -4.19 -19.99 2.25
N PHE A 98 -5.03 -19.23 2.95
CA PHE A 98 -6.03 -19.76 3.88
C PHE A 98 -7.48 -19.51 3.48
N ASN A 99 -7.75 -18.84 2.34
CA ASN A 99 -9.12 -18.67 1.84
C ASN A 99 -9.81 -20.01 1.52
N ASP A 100 -9.07 -20.99 0.98
CA ASP A 100 -9.62 -22.30 0.62
C ASP A 100 -10.03 -23.17 1.84
N GLU A 101 -9.62 -22.79 3.05
CA GLU A 101 -9.96 -23.51 4.30
C GLU A 101 -11.13 -22.87 5.08
N GLN A 102 -11.65 -21.72 4.63
CA GLN A 102 -12.82 -21.09 5.24
C GLN A 102 -14.09 -21.73 4.68
N ASP A 103 -14.96 -22.25 5.56
CA ASP A 103 -16.29 -22.75 5.19
C ASP A 103 -17.06 -21.61 4.48
N GLU A 104 -17.72 -21.92 3.35
CA GLU A 104 -18.48 -20.98 2.49
C GLU A 104 -19.56 -20.15 3.24
N GLU A 105 -19.83 -20.42 4.52
CA GLU A 105 -20.77 -19.67 5.36
C GLU A 105 -20.15 -18.42 6.04
N ASP A 106 -18.82 -18.25 6.02
CA ASP A 106 -18.08 -17.16 6.68
C ASP A 106 -17.41 -16.17 5.68
N GLU A 107 -17.82 -16.12 4.42
CA GLU A 107 -17.27 -15.22 3.38
C GLU A 107 -17.34 -13.70 3.73
N GLU A 108 -18.13 -13.31 4.74
CA GLU A 108 -18.21 -11.93 5.25
C GLU A 108 -17.31 -11.65 6.47
N ALA A 109 -16.48 -12.61 6.90
CA ALA A 109 -15.59 -12.43 8.05
C ALA A 109 -14.46 -11.44 7.75
N TYR A 110 -14.14 -10.58 8.72
CA TYR A 110 -13.01 -9.65 8.63
C TYR A 110 -11.70 -10.45 8.59
N GLY A 111 -11.19 -10.65 7.38
CA GLY A 111 -9.96 -11.40 7.08
C GLY A 111 -8.72 -10.53 6.85
N PRO A 112 -7.57 -11.14 6.54
CA PRO A 112 -6.31 -10.44 6.31
C PRO A 112 -6.37 -9.36 5.22
N VAL A 113 -7.01 -9.62 4.07
CA VAL A 113 -7.15 -8.58 3.02
C VAL A 113 -8.07 -7.45 3.44
N HIS A 114 -9.12 -7.71 4.23
CA HIS A 114 -9.96 -6.66 4.82
C HIS A 114 -9.15 -5.77 5.76
N HIS A 115 -8.24 -6.37 6.53
CA HIS A 115 -7.32 -5.63 7.38
C HIS A 115 -6.36 -4.76 6.57
N LEU A 116 -5.75 -5.31 5.52
CA LEU A 116 -4.91 -4.53 4.59
C LEU A 116 -5.67 -3.34 3.99
N ALA A 117 -6.89 -3.56 3.49
CA ALA A 117 -7.73 -2.49 2.96
C ALA A 117 -8.03 -1.41 4.01
N HIS A 118 -8.24 -1.80 5.28
CA HIS A 118 -8.44 -0.86 6.39
C HIS A 118 -7.19 0.01 6.64
N LEU A 119 -6.00 -0.58 6.62
CA LEU A 119 -4.75 0.17 6.78
C LEU A 119 -4.55 1.17 5.64
N LEU A 120 -4.81 0.75 4.38
CA LEU A 120 -4.73 1.61 3.21
C LEU A 120 -5.71 2.78 3.28
N PHE A 121 -6.91 2.57 3.84
CA PHE A 121 -7.88 3.64 4.06
C PHE A 121 -7.33 4.76 4.96
N HIS A 122 -6.67 4.44 6.06
CA HIS A 122 -6.04 5.44 6.92
C HIS A 122 -4.87 6.14 6.22
N ILE A 123 -4.03 5.38 5.50
CA ILE A 123 -2.89 5.94 4.77
C ILE A 123 -3.35 6.92 3.68
N ALA A 124 -4.32 6.53 2.86
CA ALA A 124 -4.88 7.38 1.82
C ALA A 124 -5.61 8.59 2.41
N GLY A 125 -6.36 8.40 3.51
CA GLY A 125 -7.05 9.48 4.23
C GLY A 125 -6.11 10.56 4.73
N GLU A 126 -5.04 10.18 5.44
CA GLU A 126 -4.02 11.10 5.95
C GLU A 126 -3.18 11.71 4.80
N GLY A 127 -2.97 10.95 3.73
CA GLY A 127 -2.18 11.37 2.56
C GLY A 127 -2.91 12.30 1.58
N ARG A 128 -4.24 12.33 1.60
CA ARG A 128 -5.07 13.00 0.58
C ARG A 128 -4.77 14.50 0.47
N ASP A 129 -4.76 15.20 1.61
CA ASP A 129 -4.65 16.66 1.64
C ASP A 129 -3.18 17.14 1.63
N LEU A 130 -2.23 16.22 1.43
CA LEU A 130 -0.80 16.52 1.32
C LEU A 130 -0.43 16.86 -0.13
N GLU A 131 -0.09 18.14 -0.35
CA GLU A 131 0.54 18.61 -1.59
C GLU A 131 2.03 18.23 -1.64
N VAL A 132 2.48 17.68 -2.77
CA VAL A 132 3.85 17.22 -3.06
C VAL A 132 4.32 17.63 -4.45
#